data_AF-A0A1I1VN19-F1
#
_entry.id   AF-A0A1I1VN19-F1
#
_cell.length_a   1.000
_cell.length_b   1.000
_cell.length_c   1.000
_cell.angle_alpha   90.00
_cell.angle_beta   90.00
_cell.angle_gamma   90.00
#
_symmetry.space_group_name_H-M   'P 1'
#
loop_
_entity.id
_entity.type
_entity.pdbx_description
1 polymer ?
#
loop_
_entity_poly.entity_id
_entity_poly.type
_entity_poly.pdbx_seq_one_letter_code
_entity_poly.pdbx_strand_id
1 'polypeptide(L)'
;MRTSILTLPVLSTILACGPGAPGDTDTDPTTSSASDGSSEPGTTTTASTTGEPATTDALPTTITTITTDTSPTTPTSATTDALPTTGVETTDGETTDATTEPVETATGTTADPSTTTTTGETDGAPAVDFAAEFWAGGLDHLTVRMAALKDDLCVELRFARPGDGPGPQPTLPADWWYQGASVSQGAAGCLDFMAPMPQAVAAAGVAGVAAWDTEPFCPTTIDSIDLVLDFPQDPPWVPAQVTVATEALAVTGC
;
A
#
# COMPACT_ATOMS: atom_id res chain seq x y z
N MET A 1 22.35 20.29 -28.91
CA MET A 1 21.35 19.58 -29.74
C MET A 1 20.13 19.36 -28.86
N ARG A 2 19.01 20.03 -29.14
CA ARG A 2 17.76 19.89 -28.38
C ARG A 2 16.84 18.96 -29.18
N THR A 3 16.61 17.75 -28.67
CA THR A 3 15.67 16.79 -29.25
C THR A 3 14.28 17.11 -28.69
N SER A 4 13.44 17.76 -29.49
CA SER A 4 12.01 17.92 -29.17
C SER A 4 11.29 16.62 -29.53
N ILE A 5 10.72 15.95 -28.53
CA ILE A 5 9.84 14.79 -28.73
C ILE A 5 8.42 15.33 -28.82
N LEU A 6 7.78 15.05 -29.96
CA LEU A 6 6.42 15.46 -30.27
C LEU A 6 5.46 14.40 -29.68
N THR A 7 4.73 14.75 -28.64
CA THR A 7 3.70 13.88 -28.04
C THR A 7 2.38 14.07 -28.77
N LEU A 8 1.84 13.00 -29.37
CA LEU A 8 0.52 12.98 -30.00
C LEU A 8 -0.58 12.75 -28.95
N PRO A 9 -1.69 13.50 -28.95
CA PRO A 9 -2.80 13.23 -28.05
C PRO A 9 -3.60 12.01 -28.54
N VAL A 10 -3.70 10.99 -27.68
CA VAL A 10 -4.63 9.86 -27.86
C VAL A 10 -6.02 10.32 -27.43
N LEU A 11 -6.89 10.53 -28.41
CA LEU A 11 -8.30 10.89 -28.21
C LEU A 11 -9.10 9.64 -27.83
N SER A 12 -9.21 9.36 -26.53
CA SER A 12 -10.10 8.30 -26.03
C SER A 12 -11.55 8.77 -26.11
N THR A 13 -12.32 8.13 -26.99
CA THR A 13 -13.75 8.41 -27.17
C THR A 13 -14.54 7.62 -26.12
N ILE A 14 -15.08 8.31 -25.12
CA ILE A 14 -15.94 7.70 -24.10
C ILE A 14 -17.33 7.50 -24.73
N LEU A 15 -17.71 6.24 -24.94
CA LEU A 15 -19.04 5.83 -25.36
C LEU A 15 -19.97 5.90 -24.14
N ALA A 16 -20.76 6.98 -24.04
CA ALA A 16 -21.79 7.13 -23.02
C ALA A 16 -22.96 6.17 -23.31
N CYS A 17 -23.18 5.20 -22.43
CA CYS A 17 -24.42 4.42 -22.37
C CYS A 17 -25.43 5.20 -21.50
N GLY A 18 -26.59 5.52 -22.07
CA GLY A 18 -27.58 6.42 -21.47
C GLY A 18 -28.36 5.82 -20.29
N PRO A 19 -29.07 6.66 -19.52
CA PRO A 19 -29.87 6.24 -18.37
C PRO A 19 -31.19 5.58 -18.81
N GLY A 20 -31.41 4.34 -18.38
CA GLY A 20 -32.70 3.65 -18.46
C GLY A 20 -33.62 4.09 -17.32
N ALA A 21 -34.87 4.42 -17.68
CA ALA A 21 -35.93 4.91 -16.81
C ALA A 21 -36.42 3.86 -15.77
N PRO A 22 -37.05 4.29 -14.67
CA PRO A 22 -37.67 3.39 -13.70
C PRO A 22 -39.00 2.86 -14.24
N GLY A 23 -39.14 1.54 -14.26
CA GLY A 23 -40.41 0.85 -14.50
C GLY A 23 -40.91 0.23 -13.20
N ASP A 24 -41.94 0.84 -12.63
CA ASP A 24 -42.84 0.19 -11.67
C ASP A 24 -43.53 -1.00 -12.36
N THR A 25 -43.48 -2.20 -11.77
CA THR A 25 -44.62 -3.13 -11.86
C THR A 25 -44.70 -4.06 -10.65
N ASP A 26 -45.81 -3.84 -9.98
CA ASP A 26 -46.57 -4.60 -9.00
C ASP A 26 -46.69 -6.13 -9.23
N THR A 27 -46.99 -6.84 -8.12
CA THR A 27 -47.69 -8.15 -7.98
C THR A 27 -47.14 -9.42 -8.67
N ASP A 28 -46.81 -10.46 -7.89
CA ASP A 28 -47.74 -11.54 -7.45
C ASP A 28 -46.97 -12.66 -6.70
N PRO A 29 -47.40 -13.10 -5.50
CA PRO A 29 -46.85 -14.29 -4.85
C PRO A 29 -47.63 -15.55 -5.23
N THR A 30 -46.98 -16.61 -5.70
CA THR A 30 -47.49 -17.99 -5.47
C THR A 30 -46.51 -19.11 -5.82
N THR A 31 -46.66 -20.17 -5.05
CA THR A 31 -46.45 -21.59 -5.35
C THR A 31 -45.05 -22.20 -5.31
N SER A 32 -44.85 -22.92 -4.21
CA SER A 32 -44.05 -24.12 -4.02
C SER A 32 -44.09 -25.11 -5.19
N SER A 33 -42.97 -25.80 -5.42
CA SER A 33 -42.94 -27.24 -5.70
C SER A 33 -41.55 -27.81 -5.42
N ALA A 34 -41.52 -28.78 -4.52
CA ALA A 34 -40.41 -29.70 -4.34
C ALA A 34 -40.26 -30.61 -5.57
N SER A 35 -39.05 -31.12 -5.81
CA SER A 35 -38.84 -32.38 -6.52
C SER A 35 -37.45 -32.94 -6.17
N ASP A 36 -37.48 -34.06 -5.45
CA ASP A 36 -36.40 -35.02 -5.29
C ASP A 36 -35.97 -35.63 -6.64
N GLY A 37 -34.71 -36.09 -6.73
CA GLY A 37 -34.22 -36.95 -7.81
C GLY A 37 -32.69 -37.07 -7.75
N SER A 38 -32.14 -38.01 -6.98
CA SER A 38 -31.88 -39.41 -7.35
C SER A 38 -30.68 -39.60 -8.31
N SER A 39 -29.57 -40.03 -7.70
CA SER A 39 -28.57 -41.04 -8.12
C SER A 39 -28.29 -41.31 -9.61
N GLU A 40 -27.01 -41.19 -10.03
CA GLU A 40 -26.12 -42.35 -10.30
C GLU A 40 -24.68 -41.91 -10.70
N PRO A 41 -23.67 -42.82 -10.58
CA PRO A 41 -22.26 -42.56 -10.84
C PRO A 41 -21.82 -43.04 -12.24
N GLY A 42 -20.78 -42.42 -12.82
CA GLY A 42 -20.11 -42.91 -14.03
C GLY A 42 -18.80 -42.16 -14.27
N THR A 43 -17.65 -42.78 -14.07
CA THR A 43 -16.84 -43.58 -15.02
C THR A 43 -15.49 -42.90 -15.27
N THR A 44 -14.47 -43.59 -14.78
CA THR A 44 -13.04 -43.51 -15.02
C THR A 44 -12.69 -43.31 -16.51
N THR A 45 -11.76 -42.42 -16.81
CA THR A 45 -10.97 -42.49 -18.05
C THR A 45 -9.49 -42.39 -17.70
N THR A 46 -8.84 -43.55 -17.74
CA THR A 46 -7.40 -43.72 -17.75
C THR A 46 -6.93 -43.60 -19.19
N ALA A 47 -5.99 -42.69 -19.49
CA ALA A 47 -5.19 -42.75 -20.70
C ALA A 47 -3.72 -42.73 -20.30
N SER A 48 -3.13 -43.92 -20.28
CA SER A 48 -1.69 -44.12 -20.34
C SER A 48 -1.24 -43.90 -21.77
N THR A 49 -0.22 -43.06 -21.98
CA THR A 49 0.58 -43.07 -23.21
C THR A 49 2.03 -43.32 -22.82
N THR A 50 2.47 -44.54 -23.16
CA THR A 50 3.84 -45.03 -23.07
C THR A 50 4.47 -44.95 -24.46
N GLY A 51 5.74 -44.56 -24.50
CA GLY A 51 6.67 -44.73 -25.64
C GLY A 51 7.41 -43.44 -25.92
N GLU A 52 8.72 -43.38 -26.11
CA GLU A 52 9.88 -44.29 -25.99
C GLU A 52 11.12 -43.34 -26.04
N PRO A 53 12.35 -43.80 -25.73
CA PRO A 53 13.52 -42.96 -25.53
C PRO A 53 14.33 -42.72 -26.81
N ALA A 54 14.99 -41.57 -26.90
CA ALA A 54 16.12 -41.34 -27.79
C ALA A 54 16.98 -40.20 -27.22
N THR A 55 18.10 -40.55 -26.58
CA THR A 55 19.48 -40.31 -27.04
C THR A 55 19.90 -38.84 -27.12
N THR A 56 20.73 -38.46 -26.15
CA THR A 56 22.03 -37.79 -26.31
C THR A 56 22.19 -36.91 -27.54
N ASP A 57 22.15 -35.59 -27.33
CA ASP A 57 23.12 -34.74 -28.02
C ASP A 57 23.67 -33.70 -27.04
N ALA A 58 24.98 -33.81 -26.81
CA ALA A 58 25.76 -32.94 -25.96
C ALA A 58 26.19 -31.75 -26.81
N LEU A 59 25.55 -30.61 -26.65
CA LEU A 59 26.04 -29.36 -27.22
C LEU A 59 27.22 -28.84 -26.37
N PRO A 60 28.36 -28.51 -27.01
CA PRO A 60 29.53 -28.02 -26.29
C PRO A 60 29.28 -26.63 -25.70
N THR A 61 29.48 -26.55 -24.39
CA THR A 61 29.60 -25.32 -23.62
C THR A 61 30.79 -24.52 -24.14
N THR A 62 30.53 -23.48 -24.93
CA THR A 62 31.56 -22.47 -25.20
C THR A 62 31.55 -21.49 -24.02
N ILE A 63 32.36 -21.79 -23.01
CA ILE A 63 32.70 -20.82 -21.97
C ILE A 63 33.68 -19.84 -22.59
N THR A 64 33.20 -18.66 -22.97
CA THR A 64 34.08 -17.53 -23.27
C THR A 64 34.46 -16.87 -21.95
N THR A 65 35.60 -17.30 -21.40
CA THR A 65 36.27 -16.61 -20.30
C THR A 65 36.79 -15.28 -20.83
N ILE A 66 36.07 -14.18 -20.57
CA ILE A 66 36.59 -12.84 -20.78
C ILE A 66 37.36 -12.48 -19.50
N THR A 67 38.66 -12.80 -19.47
CA THR A 67 39.59 -12.19 -18.51
C THR A 67 39.82 -10.74 -18.95
N THR A 68 39.00 -9.82 -18.45
CA THR A 68 39.33 -8.39 -18.50
C THR A 68 40.32 -8.10 -17.37
N ASP A 69 41.60 -8.27 -17.70
CA ASP A 69 42.71 -7.64 -17.00
C ASP A 69 42.52 -6.12 -17.09
N THR A 70 42.04 -5.53 -16.01
CA THR A 70 42.06 -4.08 -15.81
C THR A 70 43.06 -3.82 -14.69
N SER A 71 44.29 -3.56 -15.11
CA SER A 71 45.33 -2.95 -14.29
C SER A 71 44.78 -1.75 -13.50
N PRO A 72 45.14 -1.61 -12.22
CA PRO A 72 44.78 -0.45 -11.42
C PRO A 72 45.60 0.76 -11.88
N THR A 73 44.98 1.68 -12.61
CA THR A 73 45.52 3.03 -12.78
C THR A 73 45.05 3.90 -11.62
N THR A 74 45.99 4.13 -10.69
CA THR A 74 45.95 5.23 -9.72
C THR A 74 46.16 6.55 -10.45
N PRO A 75 45.26 7.53 -10.34
CA PRO A 75 45.64 8.93 -10.37
C PRO A 75 45.71 9.50 -8.95
N THR A 76 46.94 9.85 -8.60
CA THR A 76 47.33 10.76 -7.51
C THR A 76 46.87 12.19 -7.80
N SER A 77 46.64 12.94 -6.72
CA SER A 77 46.48 14.42 -6.61
C SER A 77 45.01 14.89 -6.59
N ALA A 78 44.57 15.85 -5.78
CA ALA A 78 45.30 16.86 -5.02
C ALA A 78 44.47 17.29 -3.79
N THR A 79 45.22 17.71 -2.77
CA THR A 79 44.82 18.50 -1.60
C THR A 79 43.79 19.58 -1.92
N THR A 80 42.72 19.67 -1.13
CA THR A 80 42.08 20.95 -0.82
C THR A 80 41.79 20.99 0.67
N ASP A 81 42.64 21.78 1.30
CA ASP A 81 42.55 22.32 2.64
C ASP A 81 41.31 23.24 2.69
N ALA A 82 40.35 22.94 3.56
CA ALA A 82 39.29 23.85 3.93
C ALA A 82 39.24 23.92 5.45
N LEU A 83 39.60 25.10 5.94
CA LEU A 83 39.63 25.49 7.34
C LEU A 83 38.29 25.27 8.06
N PRO A 84 38.34 25.10 9.40
CA PRO A 84 37.14 25.06 10.23
C PRO A 84 36.53 26.45 10.35
N THR A 85 35.23 26.58 10.08
CA THR A 85 34.48 27.79 10.43
C THR A 85 33.68 27.51 11.69
N THR A 86 34.22 28.02 12.79
CA THR A 86 33.53 28.23 14.07
C THR A 86 32.42 29.25 13.87
N GLY A 87 31.17 28.84 14.06
CA GLY A 87 30.00 29.72 14.17
C GLY A 87 29.23 29.34 15.42
N VAL A 88 29.61 29.95 16.54
CA VAL A 88 28.85 29.96 17.78
C VAL A 88 27.72 30.96 17.57
N GLU A 89 26.47 30.49 17.57
CA GLU A 89 25.31 31.34 17.85
C GLU A 89 24.60 30.80 19.09
N THR A 90 24.94 31.42 20.21
CA THR A 90 24.11 31.50 21.41
C THR A 90 22.85 32.31 21.10
N THR A 91 21.68 31.66 21.14
CA THR A 91 20.40 32.36 21.32
C THR A 91 19.97 32.17 22.77
N ASP A 92 20.17 33.24 23.53
CA ASP A 92 19.65 33.45 24.88
C ASP A 92 18.22 34.00 24.77
N GLY A 93 17.34 33.50 25.65
CA GLY A 93 16.25 34.26 26.25
C GLY A 93 14.93 34.36 25.47
N GLU A 94 13.92 33.65 25.95
CA GLU A 94 12.82 34.31 26.66
C GLU A 94 12.10 33.33 27.58
N THR A 95 12.10 33.65 28.87
CA THR A 95 11.24 33.08 29.90
C THR A 95 9.97 33.92 29.91
N THR A 96 8.80 33.31 29.69
CA THR A 96 7.53 33.96 30.01
C THR A 96 6.87 33.22 31.16
N ASP A 97 6.66 34.00 32.21
CA ASP A 97 6.16 33.64 33.52
C ASP A 97 4.63 33.47 33.52
N ALA A 98 4.16 32.89 34.62
CA ALA A 98 2.84 32.38 34.96
C ALA A 98 1.59 33.13 34.47
N THR A 99 0.51 32.36 34.26
CA THR A 99 -0.84 32.76 34.70
C THR A 99 -1.59 31.56 35.24
N THR A 100 -1.67 31.52 36.58
CA THR A 100 -2.58 30.70 37.37
C THR A 100 -3.84 31.53 37.61
N GLU A 101 -5.00 31.03 37.18
CA GLU A 101 -6.31 31.58 37.54
C GLU A 101 -7.22 30.50 38.14
N PRO A 102 -8.20 30.90 38.96
CA PRO A 102 -8.66 30.11 40.10
C PRO A 102 -9.77 29.10 39.76
N VAL A 103 -9.81 28.10 40.64
CA VAL A 103 -10.90 27.16 40.88
C VAL A 103 -12.23 27.90 41.05
N GLU A 104 -13.18 27.65 40.15
CA GLU A 104 -14.60 27.87 40.41
C GLU A 104 -15.29 26.51 40.59
N THR A 105 -15.81 26.32 41.80
CA THR A 105 -16.65 25.19 42.19
C THR A 105 -18.08 25.45 41.72
N ALA A 106 -18.53 24.78 40.66
CA ALA A 106 -19.94 24.73 40.28
C ALA A 106 -20.57 23.41 40.73
N THR A 107 -21.56 23.53 41.61
CA THR A 107 -22.31 22.44 42.21
C THR A 107 -23.48 22.06 41.30
N GLY A 108 -23.52 20.79 40.89
CA GLY A 108 -24.74 20.01 40.70
C GLY A 108 -25.64 20.31 39.49
N THR A 109 -25.70 19.35 38.55
CA THR A 109 -26.95 18.83 37.98
C THR A 109 -26.68 17.43 37.45
N THR A 110 -27.34 16.43 38.05
CA THR A 110 -27.40 15.05 37.56
C THR A 110 -28.27 15.02 36.31
N ALA A 111 -27.65 14.80 35.16
CA ALA A 111 -28.32 14.46 33.92
C ALA A 111 -27.66 13.22 33.30
N ASP A 112 -28.51 12.34 32.79
CA ASP A 112 -28.27 11.05 32.13
C ASP A 112 -26.96 10.92 31.34
N PRO A 113 -26.21 9.81 31.45
CA PRO A 113 -25.11 9.51 30.54
C PRO A 113 -25.67 9.01 29.19
N SER A 114 -26.20 9.92 28.39
CA SER A 114 -26.29 9.72 26.94
C SER A 114 -24.93 10.06 26.36
N THR A 115 -24.10 9.04 26.19
CA THR A 115 -22.79 9.09 25.55
C THR A 115 -22.94 9.59 24.11
N THR A 116 -22.88 10.92 23.96
CA THR A 116 -22.79 11.56 22.65
C THR A 116 -21.31 11.84 22.43
N THR A 117 -20.69 11.06 21.55
CA THR A 117 -19.32 11.27 21.09
C THR A 117 -19.28 12.61 20.36
N THR A 118 -18.90 13.67 21.06
CA THR A 118 -18.58 14.95 20.46
C THR A 118 -17.22 14.79 19.78
N THR A 119 -17.24 14.52 18.47
CA THR A 119 -16.06 14.65 17.61
C THR A 119 -15.64 16.11 17.63
N GLY A 120 -14.64 16.43 18.45
CA GLY A 120 -13.96 17.71 18.41
C GLY A 120 -13.26 17.83 17.07
N GLU A 121 -13.84 18.60 16.16
CA GLU A 121 -13.24 19.03 14.91
C GLU A 121 -12.02 19.89 15.27
N THR A 122 -10.87 19.23 15.43
CA THR A 122 -9.58 19.88 15.61
C THR A 122 -9.17 20.35 14.23
N ASP A 123 -9.33 21.65 13.97
CA ASP A 123 -8.81 22.33 12.78
C ASP A 123 -7.33 21.95 12.58
N GLY A 124 -7.04 21.14 11.56
CA GLY A 124 -5.70 21.02 10.99
C GLY A 124 -5.06 19.62 10.94
N ALA A 125 -5.66 18.56 11.47
CA ALA A 125 -5.16 17.21 11.19
C ALA A 125 -5.52 16.83 9.72
N PRO A 126 -4.59 16.26 8.93
CA PRO A 126 -4.96 15.71 7.63
C PRO A 126 -6.03 14.65 7.86
N ALA A 127 -7.16 14.76 7.17
CA ALA A 127 -8.23 13.78 7.21
C ALA A 127 -7.76 12.53 6.47
N VAL A 128 -7.02 11.67 7.18
CA VAL A 128 -6.50 10.39 6.71
C VAL A 128 -7.12 9.27 7.54
N ASP A 129 -7.67 8.28 6.86
CA ASP A 129 -8.16 7.05 7.51
C ASP A 129 -7.37 5.85 7.02
N PHE A 130 -7.29 4.82 7.86
CA PHE A 130 -6.52 3.62 7.59
C PHE A 130 -7.34 2.35 7.83
N ALA A 131 -7.04 1.32 7.07
CA ALA A 131 -7.50 -0.04 7.32
C ALA A 131 -6.39 -1.03 6.98
N ALA A 132 -6.34 -2.14 7.72
CA ALA A 132 -5.42 -3.25 7.44
C ALA A 132 -6.17 -4.58 7.41
N GLU A 133 -5.79 -5.43 6.45
CA GLU A 133 -6.35 -6.76 6.27
C GLU A 133 -5.22 -7.77 6.05
N PHE A 134 -5.31 -8.89 6.76
CA PHE A 134 -4.41 -10.02 6.67
C PHE A 134 -5.11 -11.22 6.05
N TRP A 135 -4.48 -11.83 5.05
CA TRP A 135 -4.94 -13.09 4.44
C TRP A 135 -3.88 -14.18 4.63
N ALA A 136 -4.25 -15.22 5.38
CA ALA A 136 -3.43 -16.41 5.52
C ALA A 136 -3.41 -17.24 4.23
N GLY A 137 -2.28 -17.84 3.87
CA GLY A 137 -2.18 -18.67 2.68
C GLY A 137 -0.87 -19.45 2.55
N GLY A 138 -0.60 -19.94 1.34
CA GLY A 138 0.75 -20.45 1.02
C GLY A 138 1.80 -19.33 1.03
N LEU A 139 1.36 -18.11 0.73
CA LEU A 139 2.05 -16.86 0.99
C LEU A 139 1.05 -16.00 1.77
N ASP A 140 1.41 -15.57 2.98
CA ASP A 140 0.58 -14.68 3.76
C ASP A 140 0.69 -13.27 3.20
N HIS A 141 -0.42 -12.54 3.22
CA HIS A 141 -0.48 -11.16 2.75
C HIS A 141 -0.98 -10.25 3.86
N LEU A 142 -0.35 -9.09 3.99
CA LEU A 142 -0.85 -7.97 4.79
C LEU A 142 -1.02 -6.79 3.86
N THR A 143 -2.26 -6.33 3.71
CA THR A 143 -2.59 -5.16 2.89
C THR A 143 -2.99 -4.03 3.80
N VAL A 144 -2.41 -2.86 3.61
CA VAL A 144 -2.77 -1.64 4.34
C VAL A 144 -3.28 -0.62 3.33
N ARG A 145 -4.44 -0.05 3.60
CA ARG A 145 -5.01 1.02 2.80
C ARG A 145 -5.09 2.31 3.59
N MET A 146 -4.77 3.41 2.92
CA MET A 146 -4.85 4.77 3.43
C MET A 146 -5.78 5.59 2.53
N ALA A 147 -6.84 6.14 3.11
CA ALA A 147 -7.76 7.06 2.47
C ALA A 147 -7.37 8.49 2.82
N ALA A 148 -6.74 9.22 1.89
CA ALA A 148 -6.42 10.62 2.06
C ALA A 148 -7.59 11.48 1.57
N LEU A 149 -8.52 11.79 2.47
CA LEU A 149 -9.80 12.45 2.14
C LEU A 149 -9.61 13.87 1.59
N LYS A 150 -8.55 14.56 2.00
CA LYS A 150 -8.24 15.92 1.54
C LYS A 150 -7.79 15.96 0.08
N ASP A 151 -6.96 14.98 -0.31
CA ASP A 151 -6.38 14.91 -1.66
C ASP A 151 -7.19 14.03 -2.60
N ASP A 152 -8.26 13.40 -2.08
CA ASP A 152 -9.09 12.42 -2.77
C ASP A 152 -8.25 11.26 -3.36
N LEU A 153 -7.39 10.68 -2.53
CA LEU A 153 -6.51 9.58 -2.91
C LEU A 153 -6.76 8.33 -2.07
N CYS A 154 -6.63 7.18 -2.71
CA CYS A 154 -6.54 5.89 -2.05
C CYS A 154 -5.16 5.27 -2.32
N VAL A 155 -4.43 5.00 -1.25
CA VAL A 155 -3.11 4.35 -1.30
C VAL A 155 -3.22 2.94 -0.74
N GLU A 156 -2.63 1.97 -1.42
CA GLU A 156 -2.57 0.59 -0.98
C GLU A 156 -1.11 0.15 -0.88
N LEU A 157 -0.74 -0.42 0.26
CA LEU A 157 0.53 -1.07 0.54
C LEU A 157 0.28 -2.58 0.62
N ARG A 158 1.15 -3.39 0.00
CA ARG A 158 1.10 -4.85 0.09
C ARG A 158 2.41 -5.40 0.63
N PHE A 159 2.31 -6.18 1.69
CA PHE A 159 3.40 -6.95 2.27
C PHE A 159 3.07 -8.43 2.21
N ALA A 160 4.10 -9.27 2.20
CA ALA A 160 3.90 -10.71 2.25
C ALA A 160 4.97 -11.43 3.04
N ARG A 161 4.68 -12.67 3.43
CA ARG A 161 5.66 -13.59 4.03
C ARG A 161 5.31 -15.06 3.73
N PRO A 162 6.27 -15.99 3.82
CA PRO A 162 7.70 -15.73 3.87
C PRO A 162 8.19 -15.17 2.52
N GLY A 163 9.23 -14.33 2.53
CA GLY A 163 9.93 -14.01 1.28
C GLY A 163 11.13 -13.09 1.43
N ASP A 164 11.97 -13.09 0.41
CA ASP A 164 13.25 -12.38 0.31
C ASP A 164 13.31 -11.53 -0.98
N GLY A 165 12.20 -10.86 -1.30
CA GLY A 165 11.96 -10.22 -2.59
C GLY A 165 13.13 -9.33 -3.09
N PRO A 166 13.52 -9.43 -4.38
CA PRO A 166 14.62 -8.66 -4.94
C PRO A 166 14.20 -7.21 -5.15
N GLY A 167 14.62 -6.29 -4.28
CA GLY A 167 14.35 -4.87 -4.43
C GLY A 167 14.87 -4.03 -3.26
N PRO A 168 14.89 -2.70 -3.38
CA PRO A 168 15.03 -1.83 -2.22
C PRO A 168 13.84 -2.10 -1.29
N GLN A 169 14.13 -2.67 -0.13
CA GLN A 169 13.13 -3.00 0.87
C GLN A 169 13.10 -1.89 1.93
N PRO A 170 11.92 -1.44 2.38
CA PRO A 170 11.83 -0.74 3.65
C PRO A 170 12.29 -1.67 4.77
N THR A 171 12.57 -1.13 5.96
CA THR A 171 12.83 -1.97 7.12
C THR A 171 11.51 -2.60 7.57
N LEU A 172 11.47 -3.94 7.61
CA LEU A 172 10.29 -4.73 7.95
C LEU A 172 10.63 -5.77 9.03
N PRO A 173 9.63 -6.37 9.70
CA PRO A 173 9.85 -7.52 10.56
C PRO A 173 10.48 -8.69 9.79
N ALA A 174 11.11 -9.61 10.51
CA ALA A 174 11.75 -10.78 9.91
C ALA A 174 10.74 -11.60 9.06
N ASP A 175 11.23 -12.17 7.96
CA ASP A 175 10.49 -12.97 6.97
C ASP A 175 9.40 -12.23 6.15
N TRP A 176 9.13 -10.97 6.48
CA TRP A 176 8.25 -10.11 5.69
C TRP A 176 9.01 -9.36 4.60
N TRP A 177 8.36 -9.15 3.46
CA TRP A 177 8.88 -8.38 2.35
C TRP A 177 7.80 -7.49 1.73
N TYR A 178 8.23 -6.37 1.15
CA TYR A 178 7.37 -5.44 0.45
C TYR A 178 7.07 -5.93 -0.97
N GLN A 179 5.79 -6.17 -1.28
CA GLN A 179 5.35 -6.60 -2.60
C GLN A 179 5.16 -5.44 -3.56
N GLY A 180 4.76 -4.28 -3.04
CA GLY A 180 4.46 -3.11 -3.84
C GLY A 180 3.49 -2.17 -3.13
N ALA A 181 3.34 -1.01 -3.75
CA ALA A 181 2.33 -0.04 -3.37
C ALA A 181 1.71 0.56 -4.62
N SER A 182 0.49 1.05 -4.49
CA SER A 182 -0.20 1.76 -5.56
C SER A 182 -1.03 2.90 -5.03
N VAL A 183 -1.27 3.90 -5.87
CA VAL A 183 -2.16 5.03 -5.60
C VAL A 183 -3.24 5.07 -6.67
N SER A 184 -4.48 5.35 -6.26
CA SER A 184 -5.62 5.57 -7.14
C SER A 184 -6.35 6.85 -6.74
N GLN A 185 -7.03 7.46 -7.71
CA GLN A 185 -7.90 8.61 -7.46
C GLN A 185 -9.22 8.14 -6.84
N GLY A 186 -9.69 8.88 -5.84
CA GLY A 186 -10.89 8.59 -5.08
C GLY A 186 -10.56 7.99 -3.72
N ALA A 187 -10.85 8.71 -2.63
CA ALA A 187 -10.78 8.17 -1.28
C ALA A 187 -12.06 7.37 -0.90
N ALA A 188 -13.14 7.56 -1.65
CA ALA A 188 -14.41 6.89 -1.43
C ALA A 188 -14.28 5.37 -1.64
N GLY A 189 -14.68 4.58 -0.64
CA GLY A 189 -14.57 3.12 -0.69
C GLY A 189 -13.13 2.60 -0.57
N CYS A 190 -12.14 3.45 -0.31
CA CYS A 190 -10.75 3.02 -0.20
C CYS A 190 -10.57 1.94 0.89
N LEU A 191 -11.23 2.10 2.04
CA LEU A 191 -11.13 1.16 3.16
C LEU A 191 -11.90 -0.16 2.95
N ASP A 192 -12.65 -0.30 1.84
CA ASP A 192 -13.31 -1.56 1.46
C ASP A 192 -12.37 -2.36 0.55
N PHE A 193 -11.73 -3.39 1.09
CA PHE A 193 -10.78 -4.25 0.37
C PHE A 193 -11.40 -4.98 -0.84
N MET A 194 -12.73 -5.11 -0.89
CA MET A 194 -13.43 -5.66 -2.04
C MET A 194 -13.70 -4.64 -3.15
N ALA A 195 -13.60 -3.33 -2.83
CA ALA A 195 -13.75 -2.27 -3.82
C ALA A 195 -12.55 -2.26 -4.77
N PRO A 196 -12.79 -2.17 -6.09
CA PRO A 196 -11.71 -2.05 -7.07
C PRO A 196 -11.01 -0.70 -6.92
N MET A 197 -9.70 -0.67 -7.15
CA MET A 197 -8.92 0.56 -7.28
C MET A 197 -8.79 0.95 -8.76
N PRO A 198 -9.65 1.84 -9.28
CA PRO A 198 -9.57 2.25 -10.68
C PRO A 198 -8.28 3.05 -10.93
N GLN A 199 -7.66 2.83 -12.09
CA GLN A 199 -6.51 3.61 -12.54
C GLN A 199 -5.34 3.64 -11.54
N ALA A 200 -5.13 2.55 -10.80
CA ALA A 200 -4.04 2.43 -9.85
C ALA A 200 -2.67 2.58 -10.54
N VAL A 201 -1.83 3.44 -9.97
CA VAL A 201 -0.46 3.70 -10.42
C VAL A 201 0.48 3.11 -9.39
N ALA A 202 1.39 2.23 -9.82
CA ALA A 202 2.34 1.59 -8.92
C ALA A 202 3.42 2.58 -8.46
N ALA A 203 3.85 2.45 -7.22
CA ALA A 203 5.00 3.16 -6.69
C ALA A 203 6.27 2.70 -7.43
N ALA A 204 7.13 3.66 -7.78
CA ALA A 204 8.45 3.41 -8.35
C ALA A 204 9.50 3.11 -7.27
N GLY A 205 9.26 3.55 -6.04
CA GLY A 205 10.17 3.36 -4.91
C GLY A 205 9.44 3.40 -3.57
N VAL A 206 10.09 2.85 -2.55
CA VAL A 206 9.65 2.91 -1.17
C VAL A 206 10.88 3.02 -0.26
N ALA A 207 10.76 3.81 0.79
CA ALA A 207 11.74 3.90 1.86
C ALA A 207 11.03 4.08 3.21
N GLY A 208 11.72 3.75 4.30
CA GLY A 208 11.21 3.92 5.66
C GLY A 208 11.14 2.61 6.44
N VAL A 209 10.25 2.57 7.43
CA VAL A 209 10.11 1.46 8.38
C VAL A 209 8.64 1.10 8.53
N ALA A 210 8.34 -0.19 8.63
CA ALA A 210 7.08 -0.67 9.17
C ALA A 210 7.35 -1.79 10.17
N ALA A 211 6.58 -1.85 11.25
CA ALA A 211 6.81 -2.76 12.36
C ALA A 211 5.48 -3.27 12.92
N TRP A 212 5.45 -4.56 13.25
CA TRP A 212 4.36 -5.26 13.91
C TRP A 212 4.89 -6.53 14.57
N ASP A 213 4.19 -7.01 15.59
CA ASP A 213 4.46 -8.33 16.16
C ASP A 213 4.08 -9.45 15.16
N THR A 214 4.98 -10.41 14.99
CA THR A 214 4.81 -11.54 14.08
C THR A 214 4.24 -12.79 14.76
N GLU A 215 4.11 -12.78 16.09
CA GLU A 215 3.57 -13.87 16.89
C GLU A 215 2.15 -13.56 17.40
N PRO A 216 1.20 -14.53 17.42
CA PRO A 216 1.27 -15.89 16.88
C PRO A 216 0.79 -15.90 15.42
N PHE A 217 1.72 -15.86 14.46
CA PHE A 217 1.44 -15.86 13.02
C PHE A 217 0.65 -14.64 12.52
N CYS A 218 -0.60 -14.44 12.90
CA CYS A 218 -1.40 -13.32 12.40
C CYS A 218 -1.11 -12.03 13.19
N PRO A 219 -0.59 -10.95 12.56
CA PRO A 219 -0.41 -9.69 13.24
C PRO A 219 -1.78 -9.09 13.54
N THR A 220 -2.18 -9.04 14.81
CA THR A 220 -3.48 -8.46 15.21
C THR A 220 -3.45 -6.93 15.23
N THR A 221 -2.27 -6.34 15.29
CA THR A 221 -2.05 -4.89 15.29
C THR A 221 -0.72 -4.59 14.59
N ILE A 222 -0.69 -3.48 13.85
CA ILE A 222 0.53 -2.90 13.31
C ILE A 222 0.98 -1.80 14.27
N ASP A 223 2.19 -1.95 14.80
CA ASP A 223 2.73 -1.03 15.81
C ASP A 223 3.00 0.34 15.19
N SER A 224 3.68 0.36 14.04
CA SER A 224 4.00 1.59 13.31
C SER A 224 4.21 1.35 11.82
N ILE A 225 3.79 2.31 11.00
CA ILE A 225 4.20 2.47 9.60
C ILE A 225 4.71 3.90 9.46
N ASP A 226 5.91 4.08 8.93
CA ASP A 226 6.46 5.36 8.49
C ASP A 226 7.19 5.13 7.17
N LEU A 227 6.42 5.19 6.08
CA LEU A 227 6.89 4.92 4.73
C LEU A 227 6.74 6.15 3.85
N VAL A 228 7.73 6.37 3.00
CA VAL A 228 7.68 7.34 1.90
C VAL A 228 7.65 6.56 0.60
N LEU A 229 6.60 6.79 -0.18
CA LEU A 229 6.38 6.17 -1.49
C LEU A 229 6.70 7.18 -2.57
N ASP A 230 7.52 6.79 -3.55
CA ASP A 230 7.79 7.60 -4.74
C ASP A 230 6.95 7.08 -5.90
N PHE A 231 6.27 7.97 -6.61
CA PHE A 231 5.45 7.63 -7.77
C PHE A 231 5.94 8.35 -9.04
N PRO A 232 5.82 7.71 -10.21
CA PRO A 232 6.00 8.41 -11.47
C PRO A 232 4.92 9.49 -11.58
N GLN A 233 5.31 10.72 -11.93
CA GLN A 233 4.41 11.85 -12.16
C GLN A 233 3.64 11.77 -13.48
N ASP A 234 3.09 10.59 -13.76
CA ASP A 234 2.27 10.31 -14.93
C ASP A 234 1.22 9.25 -14.54
N PRO A 235 -0.08 9.60 -14.55
CA PRO A 235 -0.72 10.87 -14.94
C PRO A 235 -0.52 12.05 -13.95
N PRO A 236 -0.82 13.31 -14.35
CA PRO A 236 -0.53 14.51 -13.54
C PRO A 236 -1.26 14.63 -12.19
N TRP A 237 -2.30 13.83 -11.96
CA TRP A 237 -3.00 13.80 -10.67
C TRP A 237 -2.24 13.00 -9.62
N VAL A 238 -1.31 12.13 -10.04
CA VAL A 238 -0.50 11.32 -9.13
C VAL A 238 0.46 12.26 -8.40
N PRO A 239 0.54 12.22 -7.07
CA PRO A 239 1.54 12.99 -6.30
C PRO A 239 2.94 12.37 -6.45
N ALA A 240 3.99 13.19 -6.40
CA ALA A 240 5.36 12.70 -6.61
C ALA A 240 5.80 11.78 -5.48
N GLN A 241 5.36 12.13 -4.27
CA GLN A 241 5.60 11.37 -3.06
C GLN A 241 4.32 11.31 -2.23
N VAL A 242 4.14 10.19 -1.54
CA VAL A 242 3.13 10.04 -0.51
C VAL A 242 3.77 9.47 0.74
N THR A 243 3.56 10.13 1.87
CA THR A 243 3.94 9.61 3.19
C THR A 243 2.77 8.83 3.76
N VAL A 244 3.04 7.59 4.18
CA VAL A 244 2.10 6.73 4.88
C VAL A 244 2.61 6.57 6.31
N ALA A 245 2.00 7.29 7.24
CA ALA A 245 2.39 7.32 8.65
C ALA A 245 1.20 6.98 9.54
N THR A 246 1.30 5.91 10.33
CA THR A 246 0.26 5.49 11.29
C THR A 246 0.84 4.64 12.41
N GLU A 247 0.17 4.62 13.55
CA GLU A 247 0.54 3.85 14.75
C GLU A 247 -0.67 3.07 15.26
N ALA A 248 -0.42 1.92 15.89
CA ALA A 248 -1.44 1.08 16.53
C ALA A 248 -2.65 0.75 15.61
N LEU A 249 -2.39 0.40 14.35
CA LEU A 249 -3.42 0.10 13.37
C LEU A 249 -3.94 -1.34 13.56
N ALA A 250 -5.22 -1.49 13.88
CA ALA A 250 -5.86 -2.79 14.00
C ALA A 250 -5.90 -3.53 12.66
N VAL A 251 -5.62 -4.82 12.70
CA VAL A 251 -5.62 -5.70 11.52
C VAL A 251 -6.84 -6.62 11.57
N THR A 252 -7.53 -6.74 10.45
CA THR A 252 -8.65 -7.67 10.26
C THR A 252 -8.20 -8.93 9.51
N GLY A 253 -8.94 -10.03 9.62
CA GLY A 253 -8.60 -11.29 8.95
C GLY A 253 -7.64 -12.21 9.75
N CYS A 254 -7.21 -11.73 10.92
CA CYS A 254 -6.92 -12.58 12.06
C CYS A 254 -8.24 -13.04 12.71
#